data_AF-A0A655YQ13-F1
#
_entry.id   AF-A0A655YQ13-F1
#
_cell.length_a   1.000
_cell.length_b   1.000
_cell.length_c   1.000
_cell.angle_alpha   90.00
_cell.angle_beta   90.00
_cell.angle_gamma   90.00
#
_symmetry.space_group_name_H-M   'P 1'
#
loop_
_entity.id
_entity.type
_entity.pdbx_description
1 polymer ?
#
loop_
_entity_poly.entity_id
_entity_poly.type
_entity_poly.pdbx_seq_one_letter_code
_entity_poly.pdbx_strand_id
1 'polypeptide(L)' 'MKLLQSGKPGTDVAYQVGFYDQAHFSKAFKATYGLSPSLITRFS' A
#
# COMPACT_ATOMS: atom_id res chain seq x y z
N MET A 1 -3.84 6.40 -3.97
CA MET A 1 -4.42 5.21 -4.63
C MET A 1 -3.74 4.85 -5.96
N LYS A 2 -3.39 5.82 -6.83
CA LYS A 2 -2.75 5.56 -8.14
C LYS A 2 -1.59 4.56 -8.14
N LEU A 3 -0.71 4.60 -7.13
CA LEU A 3 0.42 3.65 -7.03
C LEU A 3 -0.03 2.21 -6.71
N LEU A 4 -1.01 2.03 -5.82
CA LEU A 4 -1.55 0.70 -5.49
C LEU A 4 -2.35 0.10 -6.65
N GLN A 5 -3.00 0.94 -7.45
CA GLN A 5 -3.76 0.52 -8.63
C GLN A 5 -2.87 0.26 -9.86
N SER A 6 -1.57 0.53 -9.77
CA SER A 6 -0.65 0.32 -10.90
C SER A 6 -0.10 -1.10 -10.98
N GLY A 7 -0.64 -2.04 -10.18
CA GLY A 7 -0.17 -3.44 -10.12
C GLY A 7 1.22 -3.61 -9.47
N LYS A 8 1.82 -2.54 -8.94
CA LYS A 8 3.12 -2.62 -8.26
C LYS A 8 3.02 -3.44 -6.97
N PRO A 9 4.08 -4.19 -6.60
CA PRO A 9 4.15 -4.83 -5.29
C PRO A 9 3.93 -3.83 -4.15
N GLY A 10 3.22 -4.24 -3.10
CA GLY A 10 2.95 -3.37 -1.95
C GLY A 10 4.22 -2.90 -1.24
N THR A 11 5.31 -3.68 -1.32
CA THR A 11 6.65 -3.30 -0.87
C THR A 11 7.19 -2.10 -1.63
N ASP A 12 7.09 -2.10 -2.96
CA ASP A 12 7.59 -1.00 -3.80
C ASP A 12 6.80 0.29 -3.59
N VAL A 13 5.49 0.15 -3.35
CA VAL A 13 4.64 1.30 -3.00
C VAL A 13 5.03 1.86 -1.63
N ALA A 14 5.32 0.99 -0.65
CA ALA A 14 5.78 1.41 0.67
C ALA A 14 7.08 2.23 0.58
N TYR A 15 8.08 1.75 -0.17
CA TYR A 15 9.33 2.49 -0.37
C TYR A 15 9.12 3.81 -1.11
N GLN A 16 8.30 3.83 -2.17
CA GLN A 16 8.02 5.04 -2.94
C GLN A 16 7.31 6.14 -2.14
N VAL A 17 6.53 5.77 -1.12
CA VAL A 17 5.82 6.72 -0.26
C VAL A 17 6.55 7.00 1.07
N GLY A 18 7.81 6.56 1.19
CA GLY A 18 8.71 6.91 2.30
C GLY A 18 8.67 5.97 3.51
N PHE A 19 8.07 4.79 3.38
CA PHE A 19 8.12 3.77 4.43
C PHE A 19 9.32 2.86 4.27
N TYR A 20 9.88 2.44 5.41
CA TYR A 20 11.00 1.51 5.47
C TYR A 20 10.60 0.07 5.08
N ASP A 21 9.35 -0.32 5.30
CA ASP A 21 8.84 -1.63 4.89
C ASP A 21 7.31 -1.61 4.68
N GLN A 22 6.82 -2.71 4.10
CA GLN A 22 5.42 -2.90 3.78
C GLN A 22 4.52 -3.02 5.01
N ALA A 23 5.00 -3.54 6.15
CA ALA A 23 4.19 -3.78 7.33
C ALA A 23 3.81 -2.45 8.01
N HIS A 24 4.77 -1.54 8.17
CA HIS A 24 4.51 -0.19 8.66
C HIS A 24 3.57 0.58 7.73
N PHE A 25 3.82 0.51 6.41
CA PHE A 25 2.93 1.11 5.43
C PHE A 25 1.51 0.56 5.53
N SER A 26 1.34 -0.76 5.59
CA SER A 26 0.00 -1.39 5.62
C SER A 26 -0.75 -1.07 6.90
N LYS A 27 -0.06 -1.01 8.04
CA LYS A 27 -0.64 -0.60 9.32
C LYS A 27 -1.10 0.86 9.29
N ALA A 28 -0.25 1.77 8.81
CA ALA A 28 -0.58 3.18 8.69
C ALA A 28 -1.74 3.38 7.70
N PHE A 29 -1.69 2.73 6.54
CA PHE A 29 -2.74 2.79 5.53
C PHE A 29 -4.09 2.30 6.08
N LYS A 30 -4.11 1.17 6.79
CA LYS A 30 -5.34 0.67 7.43
C LYS A 30 -5.84 1.60 8.52
N ALA A 31 -4.95 2.21 9.31
CA ALA A 31 -5.36 3.18 10.33
C ALA A 31 -5.98 4.44 9.70
N THR A 32 -5.47 4.90 8.55
CA THR A 32 -5.98 6.10 7.87
C THR A 32 -7.24 5.83 7.03
N TYR A 33 -7.30 4.71 6.30
CA TYR A 33 -8.35 4.44 5.32
C TYR A 33 -9.32 3.32 5.73
N GLY A 34 -9.05 2.60 6.83
CA GLY A 34 -9.88 1.49 7.31
C GLY A 34 -9.71 0.16 6.56
N LEU A 35 -8.99 0.15 5.44
CA LEU A 35 -8.86 -1.01 4.55
C LEU A 35 -7.38 -1.40 4.38
N SER A 36 -7.11 -2.65 4.02
CA SER A 36 -5.74 -3.08 3.67
C SER A 36 -5.37 -2.59 2.26
N PRO A 37 -4.14 -2.09 2.03
CA PRO A 37 -3.68 -1.72 0.69
C PRO A 37 -3.69 -2.92 -0.29
N SER A 38 -3.56 -4.15 0.22
CA SER A 38 -3.62 -5.38 -0.59
C SER A 38 -4.97 -5.59 -1.28
N LEU A 39 -6.05 -5.05 -0.73
CA LEU A 39 -7.37 -5.10 -1.34
C LEU A 39 -7.40 -4.28 -2.64
N ILE A 40 -6.64 -3.18 -2.69
CA ILE A 40 -6.63 -2.26 -3.83
C ILE A 40 -5.79 -2.82 -4.98
N THR A 41 -4.65 -3.44 -4.67
CA THR A 41 -3.77 -4.10 -5.66
C THR A 41 -4.40 -5.33 -6.33
N ARG A 42 -5.47 -5.90 -5.76
CA ARG A 42 -6.13 -7.12 -6.27
C ARG A 42 -7.12 -6.87 -7.42
N PHE A 43 -7.48 -5.61 -7.66
CA PHE A 43 -8.47 -5.22 -8.68
C PHE A 43 -7.82 -4.55 -9.91
N SER A 44 -6.51 -4.67 -10.09
CA SER A 44 -5.75 -4.05 -11.19
C SER A 44 -4.92 -5.08 -11.93
#